data_AF-A0A7Y6Z3P7-F1
#
_entry.id   AF-A0A7Y6Z3P7-F1
#
_cell.length_a   1.000
_cell.length_b   1.000
_cell.length_c   1.000
_cell.angle_alpha   90.00
_cell.angle_beta   90.00
_cell.angle_gamma   90.00
#
_symmetry.space_group_name_H-M   'P 1'
#
loop_
_entity.id
_entity.type
_entity.pdbx_description
1 polymer ?
#
loop_
_entity_poly.entity_id
_entity_poly.type
_entity_poly.pdbx_seq_one_letter_code
_entity_poly.pdbx_strand_id
1 'polypeptide(L)'
;MRTPIVLMLLALLAGCAGTPPPSAPEPKAPPAVKPEVPESRETRVIPEAANPTLTSALADEAALASAFLDSYREQTLYDSRNPQSLSLDYEFREYRWSPRRDRLMMLFENAGGDSGFVAWSLNGDASATSLRLEDSKLGRRFALILRPARLCFAVDAAQPPTWLGGRWVYDPQRPGSFECNGLTNKSAFKAGTRLPGLLGVYFREGDVVLMYDSREQRDAAAGVLAQLFPGLVFNP
;
A
#
# COMPACT_ATOMS: atom_id res chain seq x y z
N MET A 1 11.69 24.52 -57.52
CA MET A 1 11.27 25.93 -57.67
C MET A 1 10.94 26.43 -56.26
N ARG A 2 11.88 27.03 -55.53
CA ARG A 2 12.24 28.47 -55.50
C ARG A 2 11.08 29.42 -55.12
N THR A 3 10.97 29.64 -53.80
CA THR A 3 10.95 30.94 -53.08
C THR A 3 9.75 31.90 -53.22
N PRO A 4 9.58 32.88 -52.29
CA PRO A 4 8.34 33.10 -51.53
C PRO A 4 7.74 34.50 -51.78
N ILE A 5 6.59 34.82 -51.16
CA ILE A 5 6.14 36.22 -51.04
C ILE A 5 5.60 36.47 -49.64
N VAL A 6 6.41 37.20 -48.88
CA VAL A 6 6.02 38.04 -47.74
C VAL A 6 5.44 39.33 -48.32
N LEU A 7 4.29 39.79 -47.83
CA LEU A 7 3.94 41.22 -47.93
C LEU A 7 3.29 41.69 -46.63
N MET A 8 4.02 42.56 -45.94
CA MET A 8 3.52 43.50 -44.94
C MET A 8 2.50 44.45 -45.57
N LEU A 9 1.45 44.80 -44.84
CA LEU A 9 0.91 46.16 -44.89
C LEU A 9 0.53 46.64 -43.49
N LEU A 10 1.29 47.63 -43.03
CA LEU A 10 0.89 48.57 -41.98
C LEU A 10 -0.27 49.42 -42.49
N ALA A 11 -1.23 49.72 -41.62
CA ALA A 11 -1.52 51.07 -41.14
C ALA A 11 -2.92 51.13 -40.53
N LEU A 12 -3.03 51.66 -39.32
CA LEU A 12 -3.95 52.75 -38.99
C LEU A 12 -3.65 53.23 -37.57
N LEU A 13 -2.94 54.36 -37.51
CA LEU A 13 -2.84 55.24 -36.35
C LEU A 13 -4.08 56.14 -36.32
N ALA A 14 -4.90 55.98 -35.30
CA ALA A 14 -5.79 56.98 -34.69
C ALA A 14 -5.94 56.52 -33.24
N GLY A 15 -5.52 57.25 -32.21
CA GLY A 15 -5.95 58.60 -31.90
C GLY A 15 -7.02 58.51 -30.81
N CYS A 16 -6.63 58.25 -29.56
CA CYS A 16 -7.46 58.48 -28.38
C CYS A 16 -6.57 59.00 -27.25
N ALA A 17 -6.70 60.30 -26.99
CA ALA A 17 -6.20 60.95 -25.79
C ALA A 17 -6.89 60.31 -24.57
N GLY A 18 -6.18 59.43 -23.89
CA GLY A 18 -6.56 58.88 -22.59
C GLY A 18 -5.72 59.55 -21.51
N THR A 19 -6.39 60.19 -20.56
CA THR A 19 -5.85 60.70 -19.30
C THR A 19 -4.81 59.75 -18.68
N PRO A 20 -3.73 60.26 -18.05
CA PRO A 20 -2.76 59.40 -17.38
C PRO A 20 -3.48 58.55 -16.33
N PRO A 21 -3.23 57.23 -16.29
CA PRO A 21 -3.86 56.37 -15.30
C PRO A 21 -3.46 56.85 -13.89
N PRO A 22 -4.41 56.86 -12.94
CA PRO A 22 -4.09 57.19 -11.55
C PRO A 22 -2.99 56.23 -11.06
N SER A 23 -1.99 56.79 -10.39
CA SER A 23 -0.87 56.07 -9.79
C SER A 23 -1.38 54.81 -9.10
N ALA A 24 -0.85 53.66 -9.52
CA ALA A 24 -1.19 52.37 -8.96
C ALA A 24 -1.05 52.45 -7.43
N PRO A 25 -2.03 51.93 -6.66
CA PRO A 25 -1.90 51.85 -5.22
C PRO A 25 -0.65 51.04 -4.88
N GLU A 26 0.18 51.57 -3.98
CA GLU A 26 1.32 50.87 -3.40
C GLU A 26 0.94 49.42 -3.08
N PRO A 27 1.76 48.42 -3.45
CA PRO A 27 1.52 47.05 -3.06
C PRO A 27 1.47 46.99 -1.54
N LYS A 28 0.28 46.85 -0.97
CA LYS A 28 0.13 46.49 0.44
C LYS A 28 0.95 45.23 0.63
N ALA A 29 2.00 45.32 1.45
CA ALA A 29 2.81 44.19 1.82
C ALA A 29 1.88 43.03 2.17
N PRO A 30 2.09 41.82 1.62
CA PRO A 30 1.31 40.66 2.01
C PRO A 30 1.33 40.57 3.54
N PRO A 31 0.20 40.34 4.22
CA PRO A 31 0.20 40.13 5.65
C PRO A 31 1.25 39.06 5.95
N ALA A 32 2.18 39.37 6.86
CA ALA A 32 3.22 38.45 7.29
C ALA A 32 2.52 37.16 7.75
N VAL A 33 2.56 36.13 6.90
CA VAL A 33 2.12 34.79 7.25
C VAL A 33 3.05 34.39 8.38
N LYS A 34 2.55 34.46 9.62
CA LYS A 34 3.23 33.89 10.78
C LYS A 34 3.64 32.48 10.34
N PRO A 35 4.93 32.11 10.41
CA PRO A 35 5.31 30.73 10.18
C PRO A 35 4.50 29.91 11.16
N GLU A 36 3.55 29.11 10.67
CA GLU A 36 2.95 28.06 11.48
C GLU A 36 4.12 27.21 11.96
N VAL A 37 4.43 27.32 13.25
CA VAL A 37 5.41 26.45 13.89
C VAL A 37 4.84 25.06 13.71
N PRO A 38 5.49 24.16 12.95
CA PRO A 38 4.95 22.84 12.73
C PRO A 38 4.79 22.17 14.09
N GLU A 39 3.54 21.90 14.49
CA GLU A 39 3.24 21.19 15.74
C GLU A 39 4.16 19.97 15.82
N SER A 40 4.93 19.88 16.91
CA SER A 40 5.87 18.79 17.12
C SER A 40 5.09 17.48 17.16
N ARG A 41 5.22 16.67 16.11
CA ARG A 41 4.62 15.35 16.06
C ARG A 41 5.35 14.45 17.06
N GLU A 42 4.68 14.16 18.17
CA GLU A 42 5.16 13.18 19.14
C GLU A 42 4.80 11.77 18.67
N THR A 43 5.80 10.89 18.70
CA THR A 43 5.66 9.48 18.31
C THR A 43 6.43 8.60 19.30
N ARG A 44 5.80 7.54 19.79
CA ARG A 44 6.43 6.48 20.58
C ARG A 44 6.18 5.13 19.92
N VAL A 45 7.22 4.31 19.83
CA VAL A 45 7.16 2.95 19.30
C VAL A 45 7.59 2.00 20.39
N ILE A 46 6.73 1.05 20.74
CA ILE A 46 6.88 0.19 21.91
C ILE A 46 6.77 -1.26 21.45
N PRO A 47 7.83 -2.09 21.63
CA PRO A 47 7.75 -3.54 21.50
C PRO A 47 6.59 -4.10 22.29
N GLU A 48 5.76 -4.90 21.64
CA GLU A 48 4.55 -5.43 22.26
C GLU A 48 4.21 -6.77 21.63
N ALA A 49 4.41 -7.85 22.38
CA ALA A 49 4.14 -9.20 21.91
C ALA A 49 2.75 -9.33 21.27
N ALA A 50 2.71 -9.94 20.09
CA ALA A 50 1.48 -10.47 19.53
C ALA A 50 1.09 -11.71 20.35
N ASN A 51 -0.21 -11.87 20.57
CA ASN A 51 -0.78 -13.10 21.13
C ASN A 51 -1.63 -13.76 20.03
N PRO A 52 -1.02 -14.54 19.12
CA PRO A 52 -1.74 -15.12 17.99
C PRO A 52 -2.98 -15.88 18.46
N THR A 53 -4.15 -15.35 18.13
CA THR A 53 -5.42 -16.01 18.48
C THR A 53 -5.76 -16.94 17.32
N LEU A 54 -5.53 -18.24 17.51
CA LEU A 54 -5.83 -19.23 16.50
C LEU A 54 -7.36 -19.27 16.26
N THR A 55 -7.81 -18.72 15.14
CA THR A 55 -9.15 -18.94 14.61
C THR A 55 -9.29 -20.43 14.36
N SER A 56 -10.22 -21.14 15.02
CA SER A 56 -10.44 -22.61 15.03
C SER A 56 -9.50 -23.50 14.18
N ALA A 57 -9.07 -24.65 14.71
CA ALA A 57 -8.17 -25.60 14.04
C ALA A 57 -8.66 -26.17 12.66
N LEU A 58 -9.82 -25.72 12.18
CA LEU A 58 -10.49 -26.09 10.93
C LEU A 58 -10.94 -24.86 10.13
N ALA A 59 -10.32 -23.69 10.32
CA ALA A 59 -10.68 -22.50 9.57
C ALA A 59 -10.61 -22.79 8.06
N ASP A 60 -11.76 -22.67 7.40
CA ASP A 60 -11.87 -22.78 5.95
C ASP A 60 -10.87 -21.81 5.29
N GLU A 61 -10.20 -22.29 4.27
CA GLU A 61 -9.18 -21.55 3.51
C GLU A 61 -9.76 -20.26 2.94
N ALA A 62 -11.02 -20.32 2.51
CA ALA A 62 -11.79 -19.17 2.06
C ALA A 62 -12.01 -18.17 3.19
N ALA A 63 -12.29 -18.64 4.40
CA ALA A 63 -12.47 -17.79 5.57
C ALA A 63 -11.15 -17.10 5.98
N LEU A 64 -10.02 -17.80 5.91
CA LEU A 64 -8.70 -17.22 6.16
C LEU A 64 -8.33 -16.16 5.10
N ALA A 65 -8.61 -16.44 3.83
CA ALA A 65 -8.37 -15.50 2.73
C ALA A 65 -9.25 -14.24 2.84
N SER A 66 -10.54 -14.42 3.15
CA SER A 66 -11.47 -13.30 3.39
C SER A 66 -11.03 -12.48 4.58
N ALA A 67 -10.75 -13.11 5.73
CA ALA A 67 -10.33 -12.40 6.95
C ALA A 67 -9.06 -11.57 6.72
N PHE A 68 -8.12 -12.08 5.92
CA PHE A 68 -6.94 -11.32 5.53
C PHE A 68 -7.27 -10.10 4.65
N LEU A 69 -8.08 -10.29 3.59
CA LEU A 69 -8.47 -9.19 2.70
C LEU A 69 -9.31 -8.13 3.40
N ASP A 70 -10.28 -8.55 4.21
CA ASP A 70 -11.10 -7.64 5.03
C ASP A 70 -10.23 -6.85 6.00
N SER A 71 -9.32 -7.53 6.69
CA SER A 71 -8.37 -6.89 7.61
C SER A 71 -7.53 -5.84 6.89
N TYR A 72 -7.06 -6.11 5.66
CA TYR A 72 -6.27 -5.15 4.89
C TYR A 72 -7.11 -3.98 4.37
N ARG A 73 -8.33 -4.25 3.87
CA ARG A 73 -9.27 -3.25 3.35
C ARG A 73 -9.71 -2.26 4.42
N GLU A 74 -9.94 -2.73 5.64
CA GLU A 74 -10.42 -1.90 6.75
C GLU A 74 -9.38 -0.88 7.24
N GLN A 75 -8.11 -1.04 6.88
CA GLN A 75 -7.06 -0.16 7.38
C GLN A 75 -7.09 1.19 6.67
N THR A 76 -7.45 2.19 7.46
CA THR A 76 -7.54 3.59 7.04
C THR A 76 -6.21 4.20 6.58
N LEU A 77 -5.08 3.55 6.88
CA LEU A 77 -3.73 4.05 6.61
C LEU A 77 -3.17 3.62 5.24
N TYR A 78 -3.77 2.64 4.56
CA TYR A 78 -3.30 2.18 3.24
C TYR A 78 -3.91 2.96 2.08
N ASP A 79 -3.16 3.13 0.99
CA ASP A 79 -3.58 3.73 -0.28
C ASP A 79 -3.69 2.71 -1.42
N SER A 80 -3.70 1.43 -1.07
CA SER A 80 -3.76 0.30 -2.01
C SER A 80 -5.16 0.14 -2.61
N ARG A 81 -5.26 -0.07 -3.92
CA ARG A 81 -6.53 -0.29 -4.62
C ARG A 81 -6.81 -1.76 -4.87
N ASN A 82 -5.78 -2.55 -5.13
CA ASN A 82 -5.93 -3.96 -5.50
C ASN A 82 -6.56 -4.81 -4.38
N PRO A 83 -6.18 -4.68 -3.10
CA PRO A 83 -6.85 -5.41 -2.02
C PRO A 83 -8.34 -5.08 -1.93
N GLN A 84 -8.71 -3.81 -2.17
CA GLN A 84 -10.10 -3.38 -2.18
C GLN A 84 -10.85 -4.03 -3.36
N SER A 85 -10.33 -3.98 -4.57
CA SER A 85 -10.93 -4.65 -5.74
C SER A 85 -11.06 -6.16 -5.50
N LEU A 86 -10.02 -6.83 -4.99
CA LEU A 86 -10.09 -8.26 -4.67
C LEU A 86 -11.20 -8.60 -3.68
N SER A 87 -11.44 -7.73 -2.69
CA SER A 87 -12.49 -7.96 -1.68
C SER A 87 -13.91 -7.68 -2.16
N LEU A 88 -14.08 -6.88 -3.21
CA LEU A 88 -15.39 -6.40 -3.67
C LEU A 88 -15.85 -7.11 -4.94
N ASP A 89 -14.91 -7.35 -5.87
CA ASP A 89 -15.22 -7.73 -7.25
C ASP A 89 -14.81 -9.18 -7.58
N TYR A 90 -14.08 -9.83 -6.68
CA TYR A 90 -13.53 -11.17 -6.89
C TYR A 90 -14.00 -12.15 -5.81
N GLU A 91 -14.21 -13.39 -6.21
CA GLU A 91 -14.53 -14.50 -5.32
C GLU A 91 -13.30 -15.39 -5.12
N PHE A 92 -13.07 -15.82 -3.87
CA PHE A 92 -12.02 -16.80 -3.58
C PHE A 92 -12.30 -18.13 -4.29
N ARG A 93 -11.25 -18.75 -4.83
CA ARG A 93 -11.31 -20.06 -5.49
C ARG A 93 -10.53 -21.12 -4.76
N GLU A 94 -9.25 -20.86 -4.50
CA GLU A 94 -8.35 -21.82 -3.85
C GLU A 94 -7.07 -21.11 -3.38
N TYR A 95 -6.27 -21.81 -2.58
CA TYR A 95 -4.85 -21.47 -2.46
C TYR A 95 -3.96 -22.45 -3.22
N ARG A 96 -2.74 -22.02 -3.52
CA ARG A 96 -1.66 -22.86 -4.02
C ARG A 96 -0.37 -22.57 -3.26
N TRP A 97 0.26 -23.63 -2.76
CA TRP A 97 1.56 -23.56 -2.10
C TRP A 97 2.69 -23.89 -3.07
N SER A 98 3.85 -23.26 -2.87
CA SER A 98 5.10 -23.80 -3.40
C SER A 98 5.38 -25.18 -2.79
N PRO A 99 6.15 -26.06 -3.48
CA PRO A 99 6.55 -27.35 -2.91
C PRO A 99 7.29 -27.25 -1.57
N ARG A 100 7.98 -26.13 -1.32
CA ARG A 100 8.70 -25.86 -0.07
C ARG A 100 7.84 -25.20 1.01
N ARG A 101 6.59 -24.84 0.69
CA ARG A 101 5.66 -24.11 1.57
C ARG A 101 6.20 -22.77 2.10
N ASP A 102 7.08 -22.13 1.34
CA ASP A 102 7.63 -20.80 1.59
C ASP A 102 6.94 -19.71 0.76
N ARG A 103 6.03 -20.10 -0.14
CA ARG A 103 5.23 -19.17 -0.96
C ARG A 103 3.80 -19.67 -1.05
N LEU A 104 2.88 -18.77 -0.82
CA LEU A 104 1.44 -19.00 -0.87
C LEU A 104 0.84 -18.07 -1.93
N MET A 105 -0.01 -18.63 -2.77
CA MET A 105 -0.85 -17.89 -3.70
C MET A 105 -2.30 -18.12 -3.32
N MET A 106 -3.03 -17.07 -2.96
CA MET A 106 -4.49 -17.13 -2.81
C MET A 106 -5.10 -16.64 -4.12
N LEU A 107 -5.94 -17.46 -4.74
CA LEU A 107 -6.49 -17.22 -6.06
C LEU A 107 -7.95 -16.81 -5.96
N PHE A 108 -8.30 -15.82 -6.76
CA PHE A 108 -9.62 -15.25 -6.86
C PHE A 108 -10.00 -15.08 -8.33
N GLU A 109 -11.29 -15.00 -8.60
CA GLU A 109 -11.83 -14.82 -9.94
C GLU A 109 -13.03 -13.87 -9.90
N ASN A 110 -13.15 -12.98 -10.87
CA ASN A 110 -14.31 -12.09 -10.99
C ASN A 110 -15.38 -12.71 -11.91
N ALA A 111 -16.56 -12.11 -11.95
CA ALA A 111 -17.66 -12.56 -12.81
C ALA A 111 -17.35 -12.48 -14.33
N GLY A 112 -16.32 -11.71 -14.72
CA GLY A 112 -15.83 -11.60 -16.09
C GLY A 112 -14.85 -12.70 -16.50
N GLY A 113 -14.43 -13.56 -15.56
CA GLY A 113 -13.44 -14.61 -15.77
C GLY A 113 -11.99 -14.14 -15.66
N ASP A 114 -11.73 -12.88 -15.28
CA ASP A 114 -10.39 -12.42 -14.98
C ASP A 114 -9.93 -12.95 -13.61
N SER A 115 -8.65 -13.27 -13.51
CA SER A 115 -8.03 -13.76 -12.29
C SER A 115 -7.50 -12.60 -11.44
N GLY A 116 -7.70 -12.72 -10.14
CA GLY A 116 -7.06 -11.90 -9.11
C GLY A 116 -6.30 -12.79 -8.14
N PHE A 117 -5.25 -12.29 -7.49
CA PHE A 117 -4.51 -13.10 -6.54
C PHE A 117 -3.76 -12.30 -5.49
N VAL A 118 -3.55 -12.94 -4.34
CA VAL A 118 -2.64 -12.47 -3.28
C VAL A 118 -1.46 -13.43 -3.21
N ALA A 119 -0.26 -12.92 -3.44
CA ALA A 119 0.97 -13.67 -3.38
C ALA A 119 1.76 -13.31 -2.11
N TRP A 120 2.02 -14.33 -1.29
CA TRP A 120 2.89 -14.28 -0.13
C TRP A 120 4.19 -15.03 -0.41
N SER A 121 5.30 -14.46 0.04
CA SER A 121 6.60 -15.15 0.13
C SER A 121 7.18 -14.89 1.49
N LEU A 122 7.32 -15.93 2.31
CA LEU A 122 7.98 -15.90 3.62
C LEU A 122 9.06 -16.97 3.61
N ASN A 123 10.31 -16.59 3.84
CA ASN A 123 11.38 -17.59 3.93
C ASN A 123 11.20 -18.43 5.20
N GLY A 124 11.85 -19.60 5.25
CA GLY A 124 11.79 -20.50 6.41
C GLY A 124 12.37 -19.92 7.71
N ASP A 125 13.12 -18.83 7.64
CA ASP A 125 13.66 -18.06 8.77
C ASP A 125 12.90 -16.74 9.00
N ALA A 126 11.70 -16.60 8.42
CA ALA A 126 10.88 -15.42 8.59
C ALA A 126 10.48 -15.23 10.06
N SER A 127 10.47 -13.96 10.46
CA SER A 127 10.04 -13.50 11.76
C SER A 127 9.01 -12.38 11.62
N ALA A 128 8.16 -12.23 12.63
CA ALA A 128 7.19 -11.17 12.75
C ALA A 128 7.43 -10.41 14.05
N THR A 129 7.79 -9.13 13.97
CA THR A 129 7.94 -8.23 15.13
C THR A 129 6.65 -7.46 15.33
N SER A 130 6.10 -7.50 16.54
CA SER A 130 4.85 -6.82 16.88
C SER A 130 5.11 -5.57 17.70
N LEU A 131 4.51 -4.44 17.31
CA LEU A 131 4.74 -3.14 17.97
C LEU A 131 3.42 -2.44 18.27
N ARG A 132 3.44 -1.58 19.29
CA ARG A 132 2.44 -0.52 19.48
C ARG A 132 3.06 0.82 19.11
N LEU A 133 2.38 1.55 18.24
CA LEU A 133 2.68 2.91 17.83
C LEU A 133 1.71 3.86 18.54
N GLU A 134 2.23 4.85 19.26
CA GLU A 134 1.44 5.96 19.81
C GLU A 134 1.92 7.24 19.15
N ASP A 135 1.09 7.80 18.29
CA ASP A 135 1.41 8.99 17.51
C ASP A 135 0.34 10.07 17.70
N SER A 136 0.78 11.30 17.90
CA SER A 136 -0.11 12.46 18.07
C SER A 136 -1.08 12.70 16.91
N LYS A 137 -0.76 12.24 15.69
CA LYS A 137 -1.62 12.41 14.49
C LYS A 137 -2.35 11.14 14.06
N LEU A 138 -1.75 9.97 14.24
CA LEU A 138 -2.36 8.68 13.88
C LEU A 138 -3.12 8.02 15.03
N GLY A 139 -2.95 8.53 16.25
CA GLY A 139 -3.44 7.88 17.46
C GLY A 139 -2.64 6.62 17.80
N ARG A 140 -3.28 5.72 18.55
CA ARG A 140 -2.72 4.40 18.88
C ARG A 140 -2.95 3.44 17.72
N ARG A 141 -1.89 2.76 17.29
CA ARG A 141 -1.91 1.73 16.25
C ARG A 141 -1.05 0.54 16.65
N PHE A 142 -1.28 -0.59 15.99
CA PHE A 142 -0.58 -1.84 16.26
C PHE A 142 0.05 -2.33 14.97
N ALA A 143 1.35 -2.57 14.97
CA ALA A 143 2.09 -3.00 13.79
C ALA A 143 2.49 -4.47 13.90
N LEU A 144 2.51 -5.17 12.77
CA LEU A 144 3.18 -6.44 12.59
C LEU A 144 4.16 -6.31 11.43
N ILE A 145 5.45 -6.39 11.71
CA ILE A 145 6.53 -6.27 10.74
C ILE A 145 7.05 -7.67 10.40
N LEU A 146 6.83 -8.13 9.18
CA LEU A 146 7.31 -9.42 8.71
C LEU A 146 8.63 -9.29 7.95
N ARG A 147 9.60 -10.15 8.28
CA ARG A 147 10.92 -10.18 7.62
C ARG A 147 11.63 -11.54 7.67
N PRO A 148 12.27 -11.97 6.57
CA PRO A 148 12.05 -11.49 5.20
C PRO A 148 10.66 -11.93 4.71
N ALA A 149 9.89 -10.98 4.16
CA ALA A 149 8.56 -11.25 3.62
C ALA A 149 8.26 -10.41 2.38
N ARG A 150 7.37 -10.90 1.53
CA ARG A 150 6.78 -10.15 0.42
C ARG A 150 5.30 -10.46 0.35
N LEU A 151 4.52 -9.42 0.08
CA LEU A 151 3.08 -9.50 -0.09
C LEU A 151 2.71 -8.68 -1.32
N CYS A 152 2.10 -9.32 -2.31
CA CYS A 152 1.61 -8.66 -3.51
C CYS A 152 0.13 -8.98 -3.72
N PHE A 153 -0.62 -7.98 -4.17
CA PHE A 153 -2.00 -8.08 -4.61
C PHE A 153 -2.04 -7.81 -6.10
N ALA A 154 -2.73 -8.66 -6.85
CA ALA A 154 -2.91 -8.47 -8.28
C ALA A 154 -4.36 -8.66 -8.70
N VAL A 155 -4.76 -7.88 -9.70
CA VAL A 155 -6.09 -7.93 -10.34
C VAL A 155 -5.93 -7.95 -11.86
N ASP A 156 -7.02 -8.24 -12.57
CA ASP A 156 -7.11 -8.21 -14.05
C ASP A 156 -6.10 -9.12 -14.79
N ALA A 157 -5.68 -10.22 -14.18
CA ALA A 157 -4.83 -11.21 -14.85
C ALA A 157 -5.64 -12.09 -15.80
N ALA A 158 -5.06 -12.49 -16.94
CA ALA A 158 -5.72 -13.44 -17.87
C ALA A 158 -6.00 -14.81 -17.25
N GLN A 159 -5.12 -15.26 -16.38
CA GLN A 159 -5.19 -16.59 -15.80
C GLN A 159 -4.40 -16.62 -14.48
N PRO A 160 -4.69 -17.59 -13.60
CA PRO A 160 -3.93 -17.78 -12.39
C PRO A 160 -2.46 -18.13 -12.70
N PRO A 161 -1.50 -17.60 -11.94
CA PRO A 161 -0.10 -17.97 -12.11
C PRO A 161 0.12 -19.47 -11.89
N THR A 162 1.07 -20.03 -12.63
CA THR A 162 1.46 -21.44 -12.51
C THR A 162 2.81 -21.59 -11.83
N TRP A 163 3.02 -22.67 -11.10
CA TRP A 163 4.31 -22.93 -10.48
C TRP A 163 5.23 -23.68 -11.45
N LEU A 164 6.31 -23.04 -11.91
CA LEU A 164 7.27 -23.65 -12.83
C LEU A 164 8.69 -23.19 -12.52
N GLY A 165 9.64 -24.13 -12.45
CA GLY A 165 11.05 -23.81 -12.25
C GLY A 165 11.35 -23.08 -10.93
N GLY A 166 10.59 -23.35 -9.86
CA GLY A 166 10.81 -22.75 -8.55
C GLY A 166 10.26 -21.32 -8.38
N ARG A 167 9.37 -20.88 -9.29
CA ARG A 167 8.73 -19.57 -9.24
C ARG A 167 7.30 -19.62 -9.77
N TRP A 168 6.52 -18.60 -9.40
CA TRP A 168 5.27 -18.30 -10.06
C TRP A 168 5.56 -17.73 -11.45
N VAL A 169 4.93 -18.30 -12.47
CA VAL A 169 4.98 -17.85 -13.87
C VAL A 169 3.64 -17.23 -14.20
N TYR A 170 3.70 -15.97 -14.61
CA TYR A 170 2.55 -15.15 -14.96
C TYR A 170 2.32 -15.19 -16.47
N ASP A 171 1.10 -14.89 -16.89
CA ASP A 171 0.80 -14.67 -18.30
C ASP A 171 1.68 -13.54 -18.86
N PRO A 172 2.38 -13.74 -19.99
CA PRO A 172 3.32 -12.74 -20.51
C PRO A 172 2.62 -11.51 -21.13
N GLN A 173 1.35 -11.63 -21.53
CA GLN A 173 0.60 -10.56 -22.17
C GLN A 173 -0.28 -9.81 -21.16
N ARG A 174 -0.90 -10.53 -20.22
CA ARG A 174 -1.73 -9.94 -19.16
C ARG A 174 -1.40 -10.57 -17.79
N PRO A 175 -0.25 -10.23 -17.20
CA PRO A 175 0.16 -10.76 -15.89
C PRO A 175 -0.69 -10.24 -14.73
N GLY A 176 -1.53 -9.23 -14.97
CA GLY A 176 -2.30 -8.49 -13.97
C GLY A 176 -1.64 -7.16 -13.58
N SER A 177 -2.40 -6.30 -12.91
CA SER A 177 -1.92 -5.08 -12.27
C SER A 177 -1.46 -5.40 -10.84
N PHE A 178 -0.23 -5.08 -10.46
CA PHE A 178 0.35 -5.46 -9.16
C PHE A 178 0.49 -4.28 -8.20
N GLU A 179 0.20 -4.53 -6.93
CA GLU A 179 0.54 -3.69 -5.79
C GLU A 179 1.26 -4.53 -4.75
N CYS A 180 2.51 -4.20 -4.42
CA CYS A 180 3.36 -5.00 -3.54
C CYS A 180 3.91 -4.22 -2.35
N ASN A 181 3.83 -4.82 -1.16
CA ASN A 181 4.50 -4.40 0.06
C ASN A 181 5.90 -5.02 0.15
N GLY A 182 6.87 -4.25 0.65
CA GLY A 182 8.25 -4.75 0.87
C GLY A 182 9.13 -4.84 -0.38
N LEU A 183 8.80 -4.13 -1.47
CA LEU A 183 9.58 -4.17 -2.72
C LEU A 183 9.62 -2.86 -3.53
N THR A 184 8.73 -1.90 -3.29
CA THR A 184 8.57 -0.76 -4.21
C THR A 184 8.99 0.56 -3.56
N ASN A 185 9.45 1.50 -4.39
CA ASN A 185 9.74 2.90 -3.99
C ASN A 185 8.48 3.68 -3.56
N LYS A 186 7.29 3.08 -3.72
CA LYS A 186 6.01 3.67 -3.34
C LYS A 186 5.57 3.05 -2.02
N SER A 187 5.30 3.91 -1.04
CA SER A 187 4.72 3.46 0.22
C SER A 187 3.32 2.92 -0.03
N ALA A 188 3.00 1.79 0.60
CA ALA A 188 1.62 1.29 0.66
C ALA A 188 0.72 2.19 1.51
N PHE A 189 1.33 3.04 2.34
CA PHE A 189 0.63 3.95 3.24
C PHE A 189 0.30 5.27 2.55
N LYS A 190 -0.83 5.86 2.93
CA LYS A 190 -1.26 7.18 2.47
C LYS A 190 -0.19 8.24 2.70
N ALA A 191 -0.11 9.20 1.78
CA ALA A 191 0.75 10.37 1.92
C ALA A 191 0.50 11.11 3.25
N GLY A 192 1.57 11.64 3.86
CA GLY A 192 1.49 12.37 5.13
C GLY A 192 1.48 11.49 6.39
N THR A 193 1.21 10.19 6.28
CA THR A 193 1.29 9.26 7.44
C THR A 193 2.70 9.17 8.02
N ARG A 194 3.74 9.36 7.19
CA ARG A 194 5.17 9.11 7.47
C ARG A 194 5.50 7.64 7.77
N LEU A 195 4.56 6.73 7.52
CA LEU A 195 4.79 5.28 7.59
C LEU A 195 5.46 4.78 6.30
N PRO A 196 6.32 3.75 6.39
CA PRO A 196 6.71 3.03 7.61
C PRO A 196 7.80 3.72 8.45
N GLY A 197 8.34 4.87 8.01
CA GLY A 197 9.49 5.54 8.64
C GLY A 197 9.32 5.88 10.13
N LEU A 198 8.10 6.07 10.63
CA LEU A 198 7.83 6.28 12.07
C LEU A 198 8.21 5.09 12.95
N LEU A 199 8.32 3.89 12.38
CA LEU A 199 8.70 2.69 13.11
C LEU A 199 10.20 2.67 13.47
N GLY A 200 10.98 3.61 12.93
CA GLY A 200 12.38 3.82 13.30
C GLY A 200 13.21 2.55 13.12
N VAL A 201 13.94 2.19 14.18
CA VAL A 201 14.90 1.06 14.18
C VAL A 201 14.25 -0.31 13.96
N TYR A 202 12.94 -0.43 14.14
CA TYR A 202 12.23 -1.70 13.98
C TYR A 202 11.95 -2.04 12.51
N PHE A 203 11.90 -1.05 11.63
CA PHE A 203 11.65 -1.20 10.20
C PHE A 203 12.95 -1.13 9.38
N ARG A 204 13.01 -1.92 8.32
CA ARG A 204 14.04 -1.89 7.28
C ARG A 204 13.38 -1.92 5.92
N GLU A 205 14.04 -1.32 4.94
CA GLU A 205 13.61 -1.43 3.55
C GLU A 205 13.48 -2.89 3.15
N GLY A 206 12.34 -3.23 2.53
CA GLY A 206 12.01 -4.59 2.15
C GLY A 206 11.11 -5.34 3.14
N ASP A 207 10.92 -4.85 4.37
CA ASP A 207 9.95 -5.45 5.28
C ASP A 207 8.51 -5.25 4.79
N VAL A 208 7.64 -6.20 5.14
CA VAL A 208 6.19 -6.02 5.04
C VAL A 208 5.68 -5.51 6.38
N VAL A 209 5.03 -4.35 6.36
CA VAL A 209 4.43 -3.74 7.55
C VAL A 209 2.91 -3.81 7.44
N LEU A 210 2.30 -4.57 8.34
CA LEU A 210 0.85 -4.60 8.54
C LEU A 210 0.50 -3.70 9.73
N MET A 211 -0.42 -2.75 9.53
CA MET A 211 -0.88 -1.81 10.57
C MET A 211 -2.33 -2.10 10.88
N TYR A 212 -2.69 -2.02 12.16
CA TYR A 212 -4.02 -2.32 12.68
C TYR A 212 -4.48 -1.23 13.63
N ASP A 213 -5.80 -1.01 13.70
CA ASP A 213 -6.43 -0.04 14.58
C ASP A 213 -6.53 -0.54 16.03
N SER A 214 -6.54 -1.86 16.24
CA SER A 214 -6.64 -2.48 17.58
C SER A 214 -5.66 -3.65 17.79
N ARG A 215 -5.44 -4.01 19.06
CA ARG A 215 -4.62 -5.16 19.45
C ARG A 215 -5.24 -6.46 18.96
N GLU A 216 -6.56 -6.56 19.10
CA GLU A 216 -7.35 -7.74 18.75
C GLU A 216 -7.27 -8.02 17.24
N GLN A 217 -7.36 -6.98 16.40
CA GLN A 217 -7.17 -7.12 14.95
C GLN A 217 -5.77 -7.64 14.61
N ARG A 218 -4.73 -7.06 15.22
CA ARG A 218 -3.35 -7.53 15.05
C ARG A 218 -3.19 -8.99 15.47
N ASP A 219 -3.72 -9.35 16.64
CA ASP A 219 -3.58 -10.69 17.23
C ASP A 219 -4.37 -11.75 16.45
N ALA A 220 -5.52 -11.38 15.87
CA ALA A 220 -6.27 -12.23 14.95
C ALA A 220 -5.48 -12.46 13.64
N ALA A 221 -4.94 -11.41 13.03
CA ALA A 221 -4.13 -11.52 11.82
C ALA A 221 -2.82 -12.31 12.07
N ALA A 222 -2.19 -12.13 13.24
CA ALA A 222 -1.06 -12.95 13.68
C ALA A 222 -1.44 -14.43 13.81
N GLY A 223 -2.66 -14.73 14.29
CA GLY A 223 -3.22 -16.08 14.30
C GLY A 223 -3.34 -16.70 12.91
N VAL A 224 -3.91 -15.96 11.95
CA VAL A 224 -3.99 -16.38 10.53
C VAL A 224 -2.59 -16.65 9.96
N LEU A 225 -1.64 -15.75 10.18
CA LEU A 225 -0.27 -15.91 9.70
C LEU A 225 0.45 -17.10 10.33
N ALA A 226 0.24 -17.36 11.62
CA ALA A 226 0.80 -18.52 12.30
C ALA A 226 0.24 -19.85 11.75
N GLN A 227 -1.03 -19.87 11.34
CA GLN A 227 -1.65 -21.05 10.72
C GLN A 227 -1.16 -21.27 9.29
N LEU A 228 -1.08 -20.20 8.50
CA LEU A 228 -0.60 -20.28 7.13
C LEU A 228 0.90 -20.61 7.08
N PHE A 229 1.69 -20.04 7.98
CA PHE A 229 3.15 -20.18 8.00
C PHE A 229 3.65 -20.70 9.36
N PRO A 230 3.60 -22.02 9.62
CA PRO A 230 3.99 -22.59 10.92
C PRO A 230 5.45 -22.35 11.33
N GLY A 231 6.33 -21.99 10.39
CA GLY A 231 7.73 -21.63 10.66
C GLY A 231 7.95 -20.17 11.04
N LEU A 232 6.91 -19.33 11.02
CA LEU A 232 7.02 -17.90 11.32
C LEU A 232 7.25 -17.69 12.83
N VAL A 233 8.37 -17.04 13.17
CA VAL A 233 8.72 -16.75 14.57
C VAL A 233 8.18 -15.38 14.98
N PHE A 234 7.36 -15.32 16.03
CA PHE A 234 6.84 -14.06 16.56
C PHE A 234 7.75 -13.50 17.65
N ASN A 235 8.21 -12.27 17.46
CA ASN A 235 9.05 -11.54 18.39
C ASN A 235 8.27 -10.34 18.96
N PRO A 236 8.52 -9.97 20.23
CA PRO A 236 8.02 -8.73 20.80
C PRO A 236 8.63 -7.49 20.15
#